data_AF-A0A5K1JWN1-F1
#
_entry.id   AF-A0A5K1JWN1-F1
#
_cell.length_a   1.000
_cell.length_b   1.000
_cell.length_c   1.000
_cell.angle_alpha   90.00
_cell.angle_beta   90.00
_cell.angle_gamma   90.00
#
_symmetry.space_group_name_H-M   'P 1'
#
loop_
_entity.id
_entity.type
_entity.pdbx_description
1 polymer ?
#
loop_
_entity_poly.entity_id
_entity_poly.type
_entity_poly.pdbx_seq_one_letter_code
_entity_poly.pdbx_strand_id
1 'polypeptide(L)'
;MSSFRAPPRKGENFELAADLNSEYKEKRKDAIKRVIANMTVQKDNQDVSGLFPDVLKNMQTDDLEQKKLVYLYLMNYAKTQPELVILAVNTFVKDTDDPNPLVR
;
A
#
# COMPACT_ATOMS: atom_id res chain seq x y z
N MET A 1 -20.55 26.07 13.30
CA MET A 1 -21.00 25.66 11.95
C MET A 1 -20.65 24.20 11.76
N SER A 2 -21.64 23.33 11.88
CA SER A 2 -21.47 21.88 11.82
C SER A 2 -21.39 21.46 10.35
N SER A 3 -20.19 21.14 9.87
CA SER A 3 -20.02 20.59 8.52
C SER A 3 -20.52 19.15 8.50
N PHE A 4 -21.60 18.92 7.76
CA PHE A 4 -22.09 17.58 7.42
C PHE A 4 -21.00 16.86 6.60
N ARG A 5 -20.39 15.81 7.16
CA ARG A 5 -19.35 15.02 6.50
C ARG A 5 -19.99 13.86 5.74
N ALA A 6 -19.68 13.74 4.45
CA ALA A 6 -20.05 12.59 3.64
C ALA A 6 -19.23 11.35 4.05
N PRO A 7 -19.82 10.14 4.07
CA PRO A 7 -19.09 8.91 4.36
C PRO A 7 -18.07 8.60 3.26
N PRO A 8 -16.99 7.85 3.57
CA PRO A 8 -16.05 7.36 2.56
C PRO A 8 -16.83 6.59 1.49
N ARG A 9 -16.63 6.95 0.21
CA ARG A 9 -17.33 6.31 -0.90
C ARG A 9 -16.80 4.89 -1.04
N LYS A 10 -17.55 3.90 -0.56
CA LYS A 10 -17.26 2.44 -0.71
C LYS A 10 -16.77 2.03 -2.11
N GLY A 11 -17.13 2.77 -3.16
CA GLY A 11 -16.69 2.54 -4.53
C GLY A 11 -15.20 2.82 -4.80
N GLU A 12 -14.60 3.83 -4.18
CA GLU A 12 -13.22 4.23 -4.51
C GLU A 12 -12.19 3.19 -4.02
N ASN A 13 -12.35 2.70 -2.79
CA ASN A 13 -11.51 1.61 -2.28
C ASN A 13 -11.72 0.32 -3.09
N PHE A 14 -12.93 0.07 -3.57
CA PHE A 14 -13.22 -1.10 -4.41
C PHE A 14 -12.52 -1.01 -5.78
N GLU A 15 -12.53 0.16 -6.41
CA GLU A 15 -11.78 0.41 -7.65
C GLU A 15 -10.27 0.26 -7.44
N LEU A 16 -9.74 0.81 -6.35
CA LEU A 16 -8.32 0.66 -6.00
C LEU A 16 -7.94 -0.81 -5.77
N ALA A 17 -8.77 -1.58 -5.07
CA ALA A 17 -8.55 -3.01 -4.89
C ALA A 17 -8.52 -3.76 -6.23
N ALA A 18 -9.42 -3.43 -7.16
CA ALA A 18 -9.43 -4.01 -8.50
C ALA A 18 -8.17 -3.64 -9.29
N ASP A 19 -7.72 -2.39 -9.21
CA ASP A 19 -6.52 -1.92 -9.90
C ASP A 19 -5.24 -2.52 -9.31
N LEU A 20 -5.15 -2.70 -7.99
CA LEU A 20 -4.04 -3.37 -7.29
C LEU A 20 -3.90 -4.86 -7.67
N ASN A 21 -4.99 -5.51 -8.09
CA ASN A 21 -5.00 -6.89 -8.56
C ASN A 21 -5.01 -6.99 -10.11
N SER A 22 -4.78 -5.89 -10.83
CA SER A 22 -4.74 -5.91 -12.29
C SER A 22 -3.59 -6.78 -12.82
N GLU A 23 -3.79 -7.41 -13.98
CA GLU A 23 -2.75 -8.17 -14.69
C GLU A 23 -1.62 -7.24 -15.20
N TYR A 24 -1.95 -5.97 -15.45
CA TYR A 24 -1.02 -4.96 -15.97
C TYR A 24 -0.18 -4.33 -14.85
N LYS A 25 1.16 -4.46 -14.95
CA LYS A 25 2.12 -3.94 -13.96
C LYS A 25 1.97 -2.43 -13.72
N GLU A 26 1.87 -1.64 -14.79
CA GLU A 26 1.70 -0.19 -14.70
C GLU A 26 0.45 0.20 -13.93
N LYS A 27 -0.66 -0.51 -14.17
CA LYS A 27 -1.93 -0.24 -13.48
C LYS A 27 -1.83 -0.50 -11.98
N ARG A 28 -1.12 -1.56 -11.57
CA ARG A 28 -0.86 -1.83 -10.15
C ARG A 28 0.02 -0.76 -9.52
N LYS A 29 1.06 -0.29 -10.23
CA LYS A 29 1.96 0.76 -9.77
C LYS A 29 1.24 2.08 -9.56
N ASP A 30 0.39 2.49 -10.51
CA ASP A 30 -0.45 3.68 -10.39
C ASP A 30 -1.46 3.55 -9.25
N ALA A 31 -2.03 2.36 -9.04
CA ALA A 31 -2.90 2.09 -7.91
C ALA A 31 -2.19 2.27 -6.56
N ILE A 32 -0.96 1.76 -6.41
CA ILE A 32 -0.17 1.95 -5.19
C ILE A 32 0.13 3.43 -4.95
N LYS A 33 0.48 4.19 -6.00
CA LYS A 33 0.68 5.64 -5.91
C LYS A 33 -0.58 6.36 -5.42
N ARG A 34 -1.76 5.99 -5.94
CA ARG A 34 -3.06 6.52 -5.48
C ARG A 34 -3.34 6.15 -4.03
N VAL A 35 -3.05 4.92 -3.60
CA VAL A 35 -3.19 4.51 -2.19
C VAL A 35 -2.31 5.37 -1.27
N ILE A 36 -1.05 5.61 -1.66
CA ILE A 36 -0.13 6.45 -0.89
C ILE A 36 -0.60 7.91 -0.86
N ALA A 37 -1.11 8.44 -1.98
CA ALA A 37 -1.72 9.76 -2.02
C ALA A 37 -2.90 9.86 -1.05
N ASN A 38 -3.82 8.90 -1.08
CA ASN A 38 -4.98 8.86 -0.16
C ASN A 38 -4.56 8.71 1.31
N MET A 39 -3.43 8.04 1.58
CA MET A 39 -2.84 7.91 2.92
C MET A 39 -2.16 9.20 3.42
N THR A 40 -1.58 10.01 2.52
CA THR A 40 -0.74 11.17 2.88
C THR A 40 -1.44 12.52 2.79
N VAL A 41 -2.55 12.62 2.04
CA VAL A 41 -3.33 13.86 1.91
C VAL A 41 -4.04 14.13 3.24
N GLN A 42 -3.39 14.95 4.07
CA GLN A 42 -3.69 15.29 5.48
C GLN A 42 -5.12 15.74 5.82
N LYS A 43 -6.03 15.96 4.85
CA LYS A 43 -7.37 16.49 5.14
C LYS A 43 -8.35 15.46 5.67
N ASP A 44 -8.18 14.19 5.33
CA ASP A 44 -8.97 13.09 5.84
C ASP A 44 -8.06 11.86 5.83
N ASN A 45 -7.55 11.44 6.98
CA ASN A 45 -6.74 10.23 7.14
C ASN A 45 -7.60 9.00 6.75
N GLN A 46 -7.78 8.79 5.45
CA GLN A 46 -8.75 7.87 4.90
C GLN A 46 -8.21 6.46 5.14
N ASP A 47 -9.02 5.65 5.82
CA ASP A 47 -8.61 4.31 6.18
C ASP A 47 -8.51 3.43 4.93
N VAL A 48 -7.29 3.29 4.43
CA VAL A 48 -6.92 2.39 3.33
C VAL A 48 -6.30 1.09 3.87
N SER A 49 -6.43 0.80 5.17
CA SER A 49 -5.95 -0.47 5.76
C SER A 49 -6.64 -1.69 5.14
N GLY A 50 -7.88 -1.55 4.68
CA GLY A 50 -8.61 -2.60 3.96
C GLY A 50 -7.97 -3.04 2.64
N LEU A 51 -7.05 -2.24 2.08
CA LEU A 51 -6.29 -2.57 0.87
C LEU A 51 -4.96 -3.28 1.17
N PHE A 52 -4.63 -3.48 2.45
CA PHE A 52 -3.35 -4.05 2.88
C PHE A 52 -3.01 -5.37 2.18
N PRO A 53 -3.91 -6.37 2.08
CA PRO A 53 -3.59 -7.63 1.41
C PRO A 53 -3.24 -7.45 -0.06
N ASP A 54 -3.91 -6.51 -0.74
CA ASP A 54 -3.73 -6.25 -2.16
C ASP A 54 -2.43 -5.45 -2.43
N VAL A 55 -2.07 -4.54 -1.53
CA VAL A 55 -0.76 -3.87 -1.56
C VAL A 55 0.36 -4.86 -1.25
N LEU A 56 0.18 -5.77 -0.30
CA LEU A 56 1.21 -6.74 0.10
C LEU A 56 1.54 -7.75 -1.01
N LYS A 57 0.55 -8.18 -1.79
CA LYS A 57 0.79 -9.03 -2.99
C LYS A 57 1.77 -8.39 -3.98
N ASN A 58 1.81 -7.07 -4.01
CA ASN A 58 2.66 -6.29 -4.90
C ASN A 58 4.08 -6.04 -4.36
N MET A 59 4.41 -6.56 -3.16
CA MET A 59 5.72 -6.43 -2.52
C MET A 59 6.80 -7.29 -3.20
N GLN A 60 6.42 -8.47 -3.70
CA GLN A 60 7.31 -9.37 -4.44
C GLN A 60 7.37 -8.94 -5.90
N THR A 61 8.25 -7.98 -6.19
CA THR A 61 8.43 -7.41 -7.53
C THR A 61 9.91 -7.06 -7.75
N ASP A 62 10.35 -7.19 -9.00
CA ASP A 62 11.69 -6.77 -9.44
C ASP A 62 11.76 -5.25 -9.71
N ASP A 63 10.61 -4.56 -9.77
CA ASP A 63 10.54 -3.10 -9.91
C ASP A 63 10.86 -2.44 -8.55
N LEU A 64 12.05 -1.85 -8.45
CA LEU A 64 12.52 -1.15 -7.25
C LEU A 64 11.65 0.05 -6.86
N GLU A 65 11.08 0.77 -7.82
CA GLU A 65 10.18 1.90 -7.51
C GLU A 65 8.91 1.37 -6.86
N GLN A 66 8.32 0.31 -7.42
CA GLN A 66 7.14 -0.32 -6.85
C GLN A 66 7.42 -0.88 -5.44
N LYS A 67 8.56 -1.56 -5.25
CA LYS A 67 8.99 -2.07 -3.93
C LYS A 67 9.10 -0.94 -2.89
N LYS A 68 9.75 0.18 -3.26
CA LYS A 68 9.84 1.37 -2.38
C LYS A 68 8.48 1.95 -2.01
N LEU A 69 7.54 1.99 -2.95
CA LEU A 69 6.18 2.48 -2.67
C LEU A 69 5.44 1.56 -1.68
N VAL A 70 5.54 0.24 -1.85
CA VAL A 70 4.97 -0.72 -0.90
C VAL A 70 5.60 -0.56 0.48
N TYR A 71 6.92 -0.38 0.55
CA TYR A 71 7.63 -0.17 1.82
C TYR A 71 7.19 1.12 2.52
N LEU A 72 6.98 2.20 1.76
CA LEU A 72 6.46 3.46 2.30
C LEU A 72 5.08 3.27 2.93
N TYR A 73 4.20 2.51 2.28
CA TYR A 73 2.90 2.14 2.84
C TYR A 73 3.03 1.34 4.15
N LEU A 74 3.87 0.30 4.16
CA LEU A 74 4.09 -0.53 5.36
C LEU A 74 4.69 0.28 6.52
N MET A 75 5.65 1.16 6.27
CA MET A 75 6.25 2.01 7.29
C MET A 75 5.25 2.99 7.92
N ASN A 76 4.29 3.49 7.14
CA ASN A 76 3.24 4.35 7.67
C ASN A 76 2.31 3.60 8.65
N TYR A 77 1.97 2.35 8.33
CA TYR A 77 1.14 1.50 9.18
C TYR A 77 1.90 0.81 10.33
N ALA A 78 3.23 0.71 10.26
CA ALA A 78 4.03 0.04 11.30
C ALA A 78 3.88 0.68 12.69
N LYS A 79 3.60 2.00 12.75
CA LYS A 79 3.41 2.72 14.03
C LYS A 79 1.99 2.64 14.56
N THR A 80 0.99 2.52 13.69
CA THR A 80 -0.43 2.63 14.04
C THR A 80 -1.13 1.28 14.10
N GLN A 81 -0.69 0.31 13.29
CA GLN A 81 -1.27 -1.02 13.14
C GLN A 81 -0.14 -2.06 12.93
N PRO A 82 0.68 -2.32 13.97
CA PRO A 82 1.80 -3.25 13.86
C PRO A 82 1.35 -4.68 13.52
N GLU A 83 0.16 -5.11 13.94
CA GLU A 83 -0.36 -6.44 13.61
C GLU A 83 -0.50 -6.71 12.11
N LEU A 84 -0.78 -5.68 11.29
CA LEU A 84 -0.83 -5.83 9.84
C LEU A 84 0.57 -6.08 9.28
N VAL A 85 1.55 -5.29 9.73
CA VAL A 85 2.92 -5.35 9.21
C VAL A 85 3.62 -6.66 9.55
N ILE A 86 3.19 -7.38 10.61
CA ILE A 86 3.68 -8.74 10.92
C ILE A 86 3.55 -9.68 9.72
N LEU A 87 2.50 -9.52 8.90
CA LEU A 87 2.28 -10.36 7.72
C LEU A 87 3.34 -10.16 6.62
N ALA A 88 4.04 -9.03 6.62
CA ALA A 88 5.11 -8.71 5.67
C ALA A 88 6.49 -9.20 6.12
N VAL A 89 6.66 -9.62 7.39
CA VAL A 89 7.96 -9.99 7.98
C VAL A 89 8.67 -11.08 7.19
N ASN A 90 7.94 -12.10 6.75
CA ASN A 90 8.53 -13.17 5.94
C ASN A 90 9.09 -12.68 4.61
N THR A 91 8.47 -11.67 4.00
CA THR A 91 8.98 -11.07 2.76
C THR A 91 10.19 -10.18 3.06
N PHE A 92 10.18 -9.42 4.15
CA PHE A 92 11.36 -8.63 4.56
C PHE A 92 12.58 -9.52 4.79
N VAL A 93 12.42 -10.66 5.48
CA VAL A 93 13.53 -11.61 5.68
C VAL A 93 14.07 -12.11 4.34
N LYS A 94 13.20 -12.50 3.39
CA LYS A 94 13.65 -12.90 2.05
C LYS A 94 14.39 -11.79 1.31
N ASP A 95 13.93 -10.55 1.43
CA ASP A 95 14.56 -9.40 0.78
C ASP A 95 15.97 -9.11 1.35
N THR A 96 16.29 -9.55 2.57
CA THR A 96 17.67 -9.47 3.11
C THR A 96 18.66 -10.41 2.41
N ASP A 97 18.17 -11.46 1.75
CA ASP A 97 18.98 -12.39 0.96
C ASP A 97 19.04 -12.00 -0.53
N ASP A 98 18.40 -10.90 -0.93
CA ASP A 98 18.32 -10.48 -2.34
C ASP A 98 19.73 -10.17 -2.90
N PRO A 99 20.08 -10.64 -4.12
CA PRO A 99 21.38 -10.36 -4.73
C PRO A 99 21.61 -8.87 -4.99
N ASN A 100 20.55 -8.07 -5.13
CA ASN A 100 20.62 -6.63 -5.33
C ASN A 100 20.87 -5.90 -3.99
N PRO A 101 22.02 -5.22 -3.83
CA PRO A 101 22.34 -4.50 -2.59
C PRO A 101 21.46 -3.28 -2.32
N LEU A 102 20.61 -2.86 -3.27
CA LEU A 102 19.61 -1.81 -3.05
C LEU A 102 18.32 -2.33 -2.42
N VAL A 103 18.08 -3.65 -2.48
CA VAL A 103 16.92 -4.32 -1.87
C VAL A 103 17.24 -4.79 -0.45
N ARG A 104 18.49 -5.24 -0.23
CA ARG A 104 19.04 -5.66 1.05
C ARG A 104 19.27 -4.49 2.01
#